data_AF-A0A7Y4S4H5-F1
#
_entry.id   AF-A0A7Y4S4H5-F1
#
_cell.length_a   1.000
_cell.length_b   1.000
_cell.length_c   1.000
_cell.angle_alpha   90.00
_cell.angle_beta   90.00
_cell.angle_gamma   90.00
#
_symmetry.space_group_name_H-M   'P 1'
#
loop_
_entity.id
_entity.type
_entity.pdbx_description
1 polymer ?
#
loop_
_entity_poly.entity_id
_entity_poly.type
_entity_poly.pdbx_seq_one_letter_code
_entity_poly.pdbx_strand_id
1 'polypeptide(L)' 'MANITISAPLVDGSLMPYISENDSCEDTVLFVCGDDLRPRPRSVKITVKTESGKVMEISIPNDANSIAKVTIDGTKI' A
#
# COMPACT_ATOMS: atom_id res chain seq x y z
N MET A 1 -10.49 -7.46 1.04
CA MET A 1 -9.16 -8.04 0.78
C MET A 1 -8.37 -7.07 -0.07
N ALA A 2 -7.23 -6.59 0.44
CA ALA A 2 -6.49 -5.46 -0.10
C ALA A 2 -5.59 -5.77 -1.30
N ASN A 3 -5.43 -7.05 -1.66
CA ASN A 3 -4.47 -7.53 -2.66
C ASN A 3 -3.06 -6.93 -2.52
N ILE A 4 -2.66 -6.65 -1.28
CA ILE A 4 -1.37 -6.08 -0.88
C ILE A 4 -0.81 -6.93 0.24
N THR A 5 0.51 -7.08 0.23
CA THR A 5 1.28 -7.58 1.37
C THR A 5 2.34 -6.56 1.74
N ILE A 6 2.57 -6.37 3.05
CA ILE A 6 3.66 -5.56 3.57
C ILE A 6 4.40 -6.42 4.58
N SER A 7 5.69 -6.62 4.34
CA SER A 7 6.58 -7.35 5.23
C SER A 7 7.92 -6.64 5.32
N ALA A 8 8.60 -6.80 6.46
CA ALA A 8 9.95 -6.28 6.65
C ALA A 8 10.91 -7.42 6.98
N PRO A 9 12.00 -7.57 6.20
CA PRO A 9 13.11 -8.41 6.63
C PRO A 9 13.79 -7.75 7.84
N LEU A 10 13.98 -8.52 8.90
CA LEU A 10 14.60 -8.08 10.13
C LEU A 10 16.11 -8.36 10.11
N VAL A 11 16.83 -7.69 11.02
CA VAL A 11 18.30 -7.81 11.13
C VAL A 11 18.77 -9.22 11.50
N ASP A 12 17.90 -10.04 12.09
CA ASP A 12 18.16 -11.44 12.43
C ASP A 12 17.86 -12.42 11.28
N GLY A 13 17.45 -11.90 10.12
CA GLY A 13 17.09 -12.68 8.93
C GLY A 13 15.66 -13.20 8.91
N SER A 14 14.86 -12.96 9.96
CA SER A 14 13.44 -13.28 9.94
C SER A 14 12.65 -12.29 9.06
N LEU A 15 11.46 -12.71 8.59
CA LEU A 15 10.54 -11.86 7.83
C LEU A 15 9.32 -11.56 8.70
N MET A 16 9.13 -10.29 9.07
CA MET A 16 7.97 -9.85 9.85
C MET A 16 6.82 -9.49 8.90
N PRO A 17 5.67 -10.18 8.94
CA PRO A 17 4.49 -9.81 8.16
C PRO A 17 3.68 -8.74 8.90
N TYR A 18 3.51 -7.56 8.30
CA TYR A 18 2.68 -6.48 8.84
C TYR A 18 1.27 -6.49 8.24
N ILE A 19 1.18 -6.67 6.93
CA ILE A 19 -0.09 -6.73 6.18
C ILE A 19 -0.06 -7.97 5.30
N SER A 20 -1.14 -8.73 5.34
CA SER A 20 -1.42 -9.90 4.52
C SER A 20 -2.47 -9.60 3.45
N GLU A 21 -2.55 -10.45 2.42
CA GLU A 21 -3.52 -10.29 1.33
C GLU A 21 -4.99 -10.35 1.79
N ASN A 22 -5.23 -10.94 2.97
CA ASN A 22 -6.56 -11.09 3.55
C ASN A 22 -7.02 -9.83 4.29
N ASP A 23 -6.11 -8.94 4.66
CA ASP A 23 -6.43 -7.69 5.36
C ASP A 23 -7.17 -6.71 4.43
N SER A 24 -7.81 -5.70 5.00
CA SER A 24 -8.51 -4.68 4.23
C SER A 24 -7.58 -3.54 3.80
N CYS A 25 -7.98 -2.78 2.78
CA CYS A 25 -7.21 -1.57 2.42
C CYS A 25 -7.26 -0.51 3.53
N GLU A 26 -8.34 -0.48 4.33
CA GLU A 26 -8.44 0.36 5.53
C GLU A 26 -7.36 0.00 6.56
N ASP A 27 -7.15 -1.29 6.85
CA ASP A 27 -6.09 -1.75 7.76
C ASP A 27 -4.70 -1.36 7.25
N THR A 28 -4.50 -1.47 5.94
CA THR A 28 -3.23 -1.05 5.29
C THR A 28 -3.00 0.46 5.45
N VAL A 29 -4.04 1.28 5.24
CA VAL A 29 -3.93 2.73 5.43
C VAL A 29 -3.68 3.07 6.90
N LEU A 30 -4.36 2.41 7.84
CA LEU A 30 -4.15 2.62 9.26
C LEU A 30 -2.71 2.27 9.67
N PHE A 31 -2.17 1.17 9.16
CA PHE A 31 -0.78 0.78 9.40
C PHE A 31 0.23 1.82 8.88
N VAL A 32 0.03 2.33 7.65
CA VAL A 32 0.96 3.29 7.02
C VAL A 32 0.84 4.70 7.62
N CYS A 33 -0.38 5.15 7.91
CA CYS A 33 -0.66 6.51 8.35
C CYS A 33 -0.65 6.68 9.88
N GLY A 34 -0.82 5.58 10.62
CA GLY A 34 -1.13 5.65 12.04
C GLY A 34 -2.52 6.23 12.32
N ASP A 35 -2.93 6.20 13.58
CA ASP A 35 -4.24 6.68 14.05
C ASP A 35 -4.31 8.22 14.16
N ASP A 36 -3.16 8.89 14.21
CA ASP A 36 -3.06 10.34 14.51
C ASP A 36 -3.16 11.25 13.27
N LEU A 37 -3.37 10.70 12.08
CA LEU A 37 -3.43 11.49 10.85
C LEU A 37 -4.79 12.21 10.72
N ARG A 38 -4.79 13.53 10.96
CA ARG A 38 -5.98 14.40 10.83
C ARG A 38 -5.76 15.50 9.78
N PRO A 39 -6.68 15.69 8.82
CA PRO A 39 -7.90 14.92 8.59
C PRO A 39 -7.62 13.49 8.10
N ARG A 40 -8.59 12.58 8.32
CA ARG A 40 -8.48 11.17 7.91
C ARG A 40 -8.15 11.08 6.40
N PRO A 41 -7.09 10.37 5.99
CA PRO A 41 -6.71 10.27 4.59
C PRO A 41 -7.76 9.48 3.79
N ARG A 42 -8.00 9.87 2.55
CA ARG A 42 -8.89 9.12 1.63
C ARG A 42 -8.21 7.92 0.99
N SER A 43 -6.89 7.94 0.89
CA SER A 43 -6.07 6.89 0.31
C SER A 43 -4.60 7.13 0.64
N VAL A 44 -3.79 6.07 0.59
CA VAL A 44 -2.32 6.16 0.46
C VAL A 44 -1.95 6.03 -1.01
N LYS A 45 -1.09 6.92 -1.51
CA LYS A 45 -0.51 6.83 -2.85
C LYS A 45 1.01 6.68 -2.75
N ILE A 46 1.54 5.60 -3.30
CA ILE A 46 2.98 5.35 -3.39
C ILE A 46 3.38 5.55 -4.85
N THR A 47 4.35 6.43 -5.10
CA THR A 47 4.87 6.70 -6.45
C THR A 47 6.31 6.25 -6.51
N VAL A 48 6.63 5.38 -7.46
CA VAL A 48 7.96 4.82 -7.68
C VAL A 48 8.42 5.19 -9.08
N LYS A 49 9.60 5.81 -9.18
CA LYS A 49 10.30 6.02 -10.45
C LYS A 49 11.25 4.85 -10.66
N THR A 50 11.03 4.07 -11.71
CA THR A 50 11.88 2.91 -12.03
C THR A 50 13.17 3.35 -12.70
N GLU A 51 14.18 2.47 -12.73
CA GLU A 51 15.44 2.70 -13.45
C GLU A 51 15.22 2.95 -14.96
N SER A 52 14.19 2.31 -15.53
CA SER A 52 13.77 2.55 -16.93
C SER A 52 13.11 3.91 -17.16
N GLY A 53 12.93 4.73 -16.11
CA GLY A 53 12.30 6.04 -16.18
C GLY A 53 10.77 6.02 -16.13
N LYS A 54 10.15 4.84 -16.11
CA LYS A 54 8.69 4.70 -15.97
C LYS A 54 8.24 5.09 -14.56
N VAL A 55 6.99 5.55 -14.46
CA VAL A 55 6.37 5.90 -13.18
C VAL A 55 5.32 4.86 -12.84
N MET A 56 5.54 4.16 -11.73
CA MET A 56 4.56 3.26 -11.13
C MET A 56 3.84 3.98 -10.00
N GLU A 57 2.52 3.88 -9.96
CA GLU A 57 1.70 4.40 -8.88
C GLU A 57 0.87 3.28 -8.26
N ILE A 58 0.99 3.09 -6.96
CA ILE A 58 0.10 2.25 -6.16
C ILE A 58 -0.87 3.17 -5.43
N SER A 59 -2.16 2.91 -5.56
CA SER A 59 -3.22 3.61 -4.83
C SER A 59 -3.96 2.63 -3.93
N ILE A 60 -3.95 2.92 -2.62
CA ILE A 60 -4.54 2.12 -1.56
C ILE A 60 -5.69 2.93 -0.97
N PRO A 61 -6.95 2.60 -1.29
CA PRO A 61 -8.10 3.36 -0.80
C PRO A 61 -8.29 3.17 0.71
N ASN A 62 -8.68 4.22 1.43
CA ASN A 62 -9.10 4.09 2.84
C ASN A 62 -10.58 3.66 2.90
N ASP A 63 -10.85 2.45 2.43
CA ASP A 63 -12.18 1.85 2.34
C ASP A 63 -12.06 0.32 2.45
N ALA A 64 -12.81 -0.29 3.37
CA ALA A 64 -12.74 -1.72 3.65
C ALA A 64 -13.19 -2.61 2.48
N ASN A 65 -14.03 -2.08 1.58
CA ASN A 65 -14.64 -2.81 0.47
C ASN A 65 -13.93 -2.58 -0.88
N SER A 66 -12.92 -1.73 -0.91
CA SER A 66 -12.16 -1.41 -2.11
C SER A 66 -10.84 -2.18 -2.15
N ILE A 67 -10.32 -2.36 -3.37
CA ILE A 67 -9.04 -3.02 -3.63
C ILE A 67 -7.99 -2.00 -4.06
N ALA A 68 -6.72 -2.34 -3.86
CA ALA A 68 -5.62 -1.51 -4.31
C ALA A 68 -5.48 -1.53 -5.83
N LYS A 69 -4.94 -0.44 -6.39
CA LYS A 69 -4.79 -0.25 -7.83
C LYS A 69 -3.35 0.10 -8.17
N VAL A 70 -2.84 -0.46 -9.26
CA VAL A 70 -1.51 -0.16 -9.79
C VAL A 70 -1.66 0.46 -11.18
N THR A 71 -0.86 1.49 -11.45
CA THR A 71 -0.70 2.02 -12.80
C THR A 71 0.78 2.13 -13.14
N ILE A 72 1.12 1.96 -14.42
CA ILE A 72 2.45 2.28 -14.97
C ILE A 72 2.25 3.27 -16.10
N ASP A 73 2.92 4.42 -16.02
CA ASP A 73 2.79 5.54 -16.97
C ASP A 73 1.32 5.94 -17.21
N GLY A 74 0.52 5.94 -16.14
CA GLY A 74 -0.92 6.24 -16.17
C GLY A 74 -1.81 5.12 -16.72
N THR A 75 -1.24 4.02 -17.19
CA THR A 75 -2.00 2.85 -17.68
C THR A 75 -2.27 1.89 -16.53
N LYS A 76 -3.54 1.52 -16.33
CA LYS A 76 -3.93 0.50 -15.35
C LYS A 76 -3.44 -0.88 -15.78
N ILE A 77 -2.96 -1.65 -14.82
CA ILE A 77 -2.56 -3.05 -14.99
C ILE A 77 -3.63 -3.97 -14.41
#